data_AF-I0BD90-F1
#
_entry.id   AF-I0BD90-F1
#
_cell.length_a   1.000
_cell.length_b   1.000
_cell.length_c   1.000
_cell.angle_alpha   90.00
_cell.angle_beta   90.00
_cell.angle_gamma   90.00
#
_symmetry.space_group_name_H-M   'P 1'
#
loop_
_entity.id
_entity.type
_entity.pdbx_description
1 polymer ?
#
loop_
_entity_poly.entity_id
_entity_poly.type
_entity_poly.pdbx_seq_one_letter_code
_entity_poly.pdbx_strand_id
1 'polypeptide(L)'
;MDWLERMNRAMDYIESNLAGEIELSEVARRACCSSHQFQRMFSFITNVTLAEYIRRRKLTLAALELKNSEASRVIDIAMKYGYESPVSFARAFQSLHGITPAMARQDGIALKAYPRLSFLITIKGVDAMNYRIETKESFEVFGMERVFRSDGSGDLPNTPEQFWQQSHANGEVERLAANAGDLPRFVSQDLYKVHGICSYKHTGHDTFPYMICAFKSGTSNANGYSTIMIPAQTWAIFPSEPIAWDAFGGTMETLYRRFYAEWLPTSGYEQVDEIELQVCGERAGLYSIELWFALRKSNARLQL
;
A
#
# COMPACT_ATOMS: atom_id res chain seq x y z
N MET A 1 7.35 -12.55 17.19
CA MET A 1 6.98 -11.14 17.44
C MET A 1 5.69 -10.92 16.69
N ASP A 2 4.66 -10.48 17.39
CA ASP A 2 3.33 -10.34 16.81
C ASP A 2 3.31 -9.23 15.73
N TRP A 3 2.45 -9.36 14.72
CA TRP A 3 2.35 -8.40 13.63
C TRP A 3 2.04 -6.99 14.15
N LEU A 4 1.11 -6.88 15.11
CA LEU A 4 0.79 -5.61 15.77
C LEU A 4 1.99 -4.99 16.47
N GLU A 5 2.80 -5.81 17.12
CA GLU A 5 3.98 -5.36 17.86
C GLU A 5 5.00 -4.73 16.90
N ARG A 6 5.22 -5.36 15.74
CA ARG A 6 6.10 -4.82 14.68
C ARG A 6 5.57 -3.49 14.15
N MET A 7 4.27 -3.39 13.89
CA MET A 7 3.64 -2.16 13.42
C MET A 7 3.75 -1.03 14.46
N ASN A 8 3.50 -1.32 15.75
CA ASN A 8 3.62 -0.33 16.81
C ASN A 8 5.08 0.11 17.04
N ARG A 9 6.07 -0.77 16.89
CA ARG A 9 7.51 -0.40 16.93
C ARG A 9 7.89 0.56 15.80
N ALA A 10 7.33 0.37 14.60
CA ALA A 10 7.51 1.31 13.50
C ALA A 10 6.89 2.68 13.82
N MET A 11 5.70 2.70 14.44
CA MET A 11 5.07 3.93 14.91
C MET A 11 5.85 4.63 16.03
N ASP A 12 6.41 3.88 16.98
CA ASP A 12 7.27 4.42 18.04
C ASP A 12 8.48 5.14 17.47
N TYR A 13 9.11 4.57 16.45
CA TYR A 13 10.23 5.20 15.75
C TYR A 13 9.80 6.49 15.07
N ILE A 14 8.68 6.49 14.33
CA ILE A 14 8.16 7.71 13.68
C ILE A 14 7.93 8.81 14.73
N GLU A 15 7.22 8.50 15.81
CA GLU A 15 6.87 9.48 16.85
C GLU A 15 8.11 10.02 17.58
N SER A 16 9.10 9.18 17.82
CA SER A 16 10.35 9.59 18.48
C SER A 16 11.24 10.47 17.59
N ASN A 17 11.03 10.46 16.27
CA ASN A 17 11.84 11.20 15.30
C ASN A 17 11.07 12.34 14.60
N LEU A 18 9.89 12.74 15.11
CA LEU A 18 9.10 13.84 14.52
C LEU A 18 9.83 15.20 14.54
N ALA A 19 10.75 15.42 15.47
CA ALA A 19 11.58 16.62 15.58
C ALA A 19 12.94 16.48 14.86
N GLY A 20 13.05 15.54 13.92
CA GLY A 20 14.25 15.27 13.15
C GLY A 20 13.93 14.61 11.81
N GLU A 21 14.92 13.86 11.30
CA GLU A 21 14.81 13.09 10.07
C GLU A 21 14.18 11.72 10.34
N ILE A 22 13.28 11.29 9.45
CA ILE A 22 12.61 10.00 9.51
C ILE A 22 13.04 9.21 8.28
N GLU A 23 13.76 8.11 8.49
CA GLU A 23 14.16 7.21 7.41
C GLU A 23 13.08 6.16 7.19
N LEU A 24 12.46 6.15 6.00
CA LEU A 24 11.40 5.18 5.67
C LEU A 24 11.91 3.73 5.67
N SER A 25 13.18 3.53 5.30
CA SER A 25 13.86 2.22 5.38
C SER A 25 13.91 1.69 6.81
N GLU A 26 14.11 2.56 7.81
CA GLU A 26 14.14 2.19 9.22
C GLU A 26 12.74 1.86 9.76
N VAL A 27 11.74 2.62 9.32
CA VAL A 27 10.32 2.32 9.60
C VAL A 27 9.97 0.91 9.07
N ALA A 28 10.31 0.64 7.82
CA ALA A 28 10.07 -0.62 7.14
C ALA A 28 10.80 -1.80 7.82
N ARG A 29 12.08 -1.60 8.18
CA ARG A 29 12.88 -2.58 8.91
C ARG A 29 12.24 -2.97 10.24
N ARG A 30 11.73 -2.00 11.00
CA ARG A 30 11.04 -2.24 12.28
C ARG A 30 9.73 -3.00 12.11
N ALA A 31 9.03 -2.75 11.01
CA ALA A 31 7.82 -3.48 10.63
C ALA A 31 8.11 -4.87 10.00
N CYS A 32 9.37 -5.16 9.66
CA CYS A 32 9.81 -6.36 8.94
C CYS A 32 9.14 -6.52 7.56
N CYS A 33 9.00 -5.42 6.81
CA CYS A 33 8.51 -5.39 5.43
C CYS A 33 9.28 -4.34 4.61
N SER A 34 8.97 -4.19 3.32
CA SER A 34 9.48 -3.11 2.48
C SER A 34 8.84 -1.75 2.81
N SER A 35 9.49 -0.65 2.43
CA SER A 35 8.93 0.70 2.56
C SER A 35 7.62 0.84 1.80
N HIS A 36 7.50 0.20 0.63
CA HIS A 36 6.29 0.16 -0.18
C HIS A 36 5.14 -0.49 0.60
N GLN A 37 5.40 -1.69 1.13
CA GLN A 37 4.41 -2.48 1.83
C GLN A 37 3.95 -1.79 3.10
N PHE A 38 4.87 -1.25 3.91
CA PHE A 38 4.50 -0.51 5.12
C PHE A 38 3.57 0.67 4.81
N GLN A 39 3.91 1.48 3.79
CA GLN A 39 3.09 2.63 3.40
C GLN A 39 1.71 2.23 2.90
N ARG A 40 1.60 1.14 2.12
CA ARG A 40 0.32 0.60 1.65
C ARG A 40 -0.53 0.11 2.81
N MET A 41 0.02 -0.76 3.67
CA MET A 41 -0.69 -1.26 4.85
C MET A 41 -1.17 -0.11 5.74
N PHE A 42 -0.29 0.84 6.04
CA PHE A 42 -0.63 2.03 6.83
C PHE A 42 -1.81 2.79 6.22
N SER A 43 -1.77 3.02 4.91
CA SER A 43 -2.82 3.77 4.21
C SER A 43 -4.15 3.02 4.20
N PHE A 44 -4.14 1.72 3.95
CA PHE A 44 -5.35 0.90 3.97
C PHE A 44 -5.98 0.81 5.37
N ILE A 45 -5.16 0.71 6.42
CA ILE A 45 -5.65 0.59 7.80
C ILE A 45 -6.14 1.94 8.34
N THR A 46 -5.45 3.04 8.03
CA THR A 46 -5.71 4.36 8.64
C THR A 46 -6.54 5.30 7.76
N ASN A 47 -6.76 4.96 6.49
CA ASN A 47 -7.33 5.84 5.45
C ASN A 47 -6.56 7.16 5.26
N VAL A 48 -5.28 7.21 5.64
CA VAL A 48 -4.41 8.38 5.48
C VAL A 48 -3.03 7.90 5.05
N THR A 49 -2.35 8.63 4.16
CA THR A 49 -0.99 8.29 3.77
C THR A 49 -0.01 8.50 4.94
N LEU A 50 1.08 7.73 4.96
CA LEU A 50 2.11 7.87 5.99
C LEU A 50 2.71 9.29 6.03
N ALA A 51 2.95 9.88 4.86
CA ALA A 51 3.46 11.24 4.74
C ALA A 51 2.50 12.28 5.34
N GLU A 52 1.19 12.14 5.08
CA GLU A 52 0.17 13.03 5.63
C GLU A 52 0.04 12.85 7.15
N TYR A 53 0.15 11.62 7.66
CA TYR A 53 0.21 11.37 9.10
C TYR A 53 1.38 12.10 9.76
N ILE A 54 2.60 11.91 9.23
CA ILE A 54 3.81 12.56 9.76
C ILE A 54 3.65 14.08 9.74
N ARG A 55 3.15 14.65 8.63
CA ARG A 55 2.90 16.09 8.49
C ARG A 55 1.91 16.59 9.55
N ARG A 56 0.79 15.91 9.74
CA ARG A 56 -0.23 16.25 10.76
C ARG A 56 0.33 16.22 12.17
N ARG A 57 1.15 15.21 12.48
CA ARG A 57 1.81 15.06 13.79
C ARG A 57 2.82 16.17 14.05
N LYS A 58 3.71 16.44 13.09
CA LYS A 58 4.68 17.55 13.15
C LYS A 58 4.02 18.90 13.41
N LEU A 59 2.97 19.23 12.66
CA LEU A 59 2.25 20.49 12.81
C LEU A 59 1.47 20.57 14.13
N THR A 60 0.90 19.45 14.61
CA THR A 60 0.26 19.38 15.93
C THR A 60 1.27 19.69 17.05
N LEU A 61 2.47 19.09 17.01
CA LEU A 61 3.51 19.33 18.00
C LEU A 61 4.06 20.77 17.92
N ALA A 62 4.24 21.30 16.70
CA ALA A 62 4.62 22.69 16.50
C ALA A 62 3.61 23.66 17.10
N ALA A 63 2.31 23.39 16.96
CA ALA A 63 1.25 24.22 17.55
C ALA A 63 1.28 24.20 19.09
N LEU A 64 1.51 23.02 19.70
CA LEU A 64 1.68 22.90 21.15
C LEU A 64 2.92 23.66 21.64
N GLU A 65 4.02 23.61 20.90
CA GLU A 65 5.25 24.32 21.24
C GLU A 65 5.09 25.84 21.14
N LEU A 66 4.39 26.33 20.11
CA LEU A 66 4.03 27.75 19.97
C LEU A 66 3.16 28.25 21.13
N LYS A 67 2.25 27.40 21.63
CA LYS A 67 1.37 27.71 22.77
C LYS A 67 2.10 27.73 24.10
N ASN A 68 3.04 26.80 24.31
CA ASN A 68 3.70 26.62 25.60
C ASN A 68 4.96 27.48 25.77
N SER A 69 5.46 28.11 24.70
CA SER A 69 6.71 28.89 24.75
C SER A 69 6.60 30.17 23.95
N GLU A 70 6.49 31.31 24.64
CA GLU A 70 6.59 32.63 23.99
C GLU A 70 8.00 32.91 23.43
N ALA A 71 9.04 32.31 24.02
CA ALA A 71 10.43 32.54 23.63
C ALA A 71 10.88 31.80 22.35
N SER A 72 10.22 30.69 22.00
CA SER A 72 10.61 29.89 20.83
C SER A 72 10.31 30.65 19.54
N ARG A 73 11.31 30.97 18.72
CA ARG A 73 11.07 31.67 17.46
C ARG A 73 10.38 30.74 16.46
N VAL A 74 9.48 31.29 15.65
CA VAL A 74 8.75 30.52 14.61
C VAL A 74 9.70 29.81 13.66
N ILE A 75 10.84 30.44 13.33
CA ILE A 75 11.87 29.84 12.48
C ILE A 75 12.51 28.61 13.14
N ASP A 76 12.81 28.65 14.44
CA ASP A 76 13.45 27.53 15.14
C ASP A 76 12.50 26.33 15.19
N ILE A 77 11.21 26.58 15.42
CA ILE A 77 10.15 25.55 15.38
C ILE A 77 10.00 24.98 13.97
N ALA A 78 9.98 25.82 12.93
CA ALA A 78 9.90 25.37 11.54
C ALA A 78 11.05 24.42 11.19
N MET A 79 12.30 24.81 11.50
CA MET A 79 13.49 24.00 11.23
C MET A 79 13.47 22.69 12.03
N LYS A 80 13.10 22.73 13.31
CA LYS A 80 12.98 21.56 14.18
C LYS A 80 12.04 20.49 13.62
N TYR A 81 10.93 20.89 13.00
CA TYR A 81 9.99 19.94 12.38
C TYR A 81 10.30 19.66 10.90
N GLY A 82 11.48 20.04 10.41
CA GLY A 82 11.97 19.68 9.08
C GLY A 82 11.40 20.52 7.94
N TYR A 83 11.01 21.77 8.19
CA TYR A 83 10.66 22.72 7.15
C TYR A 83 11.88 23.58 6.79
N GLU A 84 12.20 23.67 5.50
CA GLU A 84 13.37 24.41 4.99
C GLU A 84 13.24 25.94 5.16
N SER A 85 12.02 26.45 5.31
CA SER A 85 11.79 27.89 5.47
C SER A 85 10.55 28.19 6.32
N PRO A 86 10.53 29.33 7.04
CA PRO A 86 9.33 29.81 7.74
C PRO A 86 8.12 29.98 6.83
N VAL A 87 8.34 30.30 5.54
CA VAL A 87 7.26 30.46 4.56
C VAL A 87 6.58 29.12 4.25
N SER A 88 7.38 28.07 4.00
CA SER A 88 6.85 26.72 3.77
C SER A 88 6.09 26.19 5.00
N PHE A 89 6.65 26.42 6.20
CA PHE A 89 6.01 26.08 7.46
C PHE A 89 4.70 26.84 7.65
N ALA A 90 4.68 28.16 7.47
CA ALA A 90 3.47 28.97 7.66
C ALA A 90 2.33 28.53 6.72
N ARG A 91 2.64 28.20 5.45
CA ARG A 91 1.65 27.67 4.50
C ARG A 91 1.09 26.32 4.96
N ALA A 92 1.96 25.38 5.34
CA ALA A 92 1.53 24.07 5.82
C ALA A 92 0.73 24.16 7.13
N PHE A 93 1.17 25.00 8.06
CA PHE A 93 0.52 25.26 9.33
C PHE A 93 -0.86 25.89 9.13
N GLN A 94 -0.97 26.90 8.27
CA GLN A 94 -2.25 27.52 7.95
C GLN A 94 -3.19 26.56 7.22
N SER A 95 -2.69 25.75 6.29
CA SER A 95 -3.48 24.70 5.63
C SER A 95 -4.09 23.73 6.66
N LEU A 96 -3.33 23.34 7.69
CA LEU A 96 -3.83 22.43 8.72
C LEU A 96 -4.76 23.14 9.72
N HIS A 97 -4.27 24.18 10.38
CA HIS A 97 -4.93 24.83 11.52
C HIS A 97 -5.91 25.94 11.12
N GLY A 98 -5.87 26.42 9.88
CA GLY A 98 -6.70 27.53 9.39
C GLY A 98 -6.16 28.93 9.74
N ILE A 99 -5.07 29.01 10.50
CA ILE A 99 -4.51 30.26 11.03
C ILE A 99 -2.99 30.29 10.93
N THR A 100 -2.39 31.47 11.10
CA THR A 100 -0.93 31.62 11.04
C THR A 100 -0.23 31.14 12.33
N PRO A 101 1.05 30.73 12.28
CA PRO A 101 1.81 30.39 13.47
C PRO A 101 1.85 31.50 14.54
N ALA A 102 1.86 32.77 14.13
CA ALA A 102 1.85 33.90 15.05
C ALA A 102 0.53 34.01 15.81
N MET A 103 -0.60 33.81 15.12
CA MET A 103 -1.92 33.80 15.75
C MET A 103 -2.10 32.63 16.70
N ALA A 104 -1.48 31.48 16.43
CA ALA A 104 -1.60 30.28 17.26
C ALA A 104 -1.21 30.50 18.74
N ARG A 105 -0.41 31.53 19.03
CA ARG A 105 -0.02 31.89 20.40
C ARG A 105 -1.19 32.45 21.20
N GLN A 106 -2.06 33.23 20.57
CA GLN A 106 -3.13 33.98 21.23
C GLN A 106 -4.13 33.05 21.92
N ASP A 107 -4.53 33.42 23.14
CA ASP A 107 -5.55 32.69 23.88
C ASP A 107 -6.92 32.73 23.18
N GLY A 108 -7.70 31.66 23.36
CA GLY A 108 -9.00 31.50 22.71
C GLY A 108 -8.96 31.04 21.25
N ILE A 109 -7.78 30.87 20.64
CA ILE A 109 -7.65 30.35 19.28
C ILE A 109 -7.80 28.82 19.25
N ALA A 110 -8.73 28.35 18.42
CA ALA A 110 -8.92 26.92 18.16
C ALA A 110 -7.83 26.37 17.24
N LEU A 111 -7.20 25.28 17.68
CA LEU A 111 -6.16 24.55 16.94
C LEU A 111 -6.62 23.10 16.73
N LYS A 112 -6.34 22.55 15.54
CA LYS A 112 -6.54 21.11 15.28
C LYS A 112 -5.41 20.30 15.91
N ALA A 113 -5.75 19.18 16.54
CA ALA A 113 -4.77 18.23 17.08
C ALA A 113 -5.01 16.86 16.48
N TYR A 114 -3.94 16.23 15.99
CA TYR A 114 -3.95 14.84 15.55
C TYR A 114 -3.16 14.02 16.57
N PRO A 115 -3.81 13.24 17.43
CA PRO A 115 -3.12 12.44 18.43
C PRO A 115 -2.26 11.36 17.77
N ARG A 116 -1.28 10.86 18.52
CA ARG A 116 -0.45 9.72 18.12
C ARG A 116 -1.35 8.52 17.78
N LEU A 117 -1.07 7.86 16.67
CA LEU A 117 -1.72 6.60 16.31
C LEU A 117 -1.06 5.41 17.02
N SER A 118 -1.86 4.38 17.27
CA SER A 118 -1.40 3.07 17.73
C SER A 118 -2.29 2.02 17.08
N PHE A 119 -1.69 0.91 16.65
CA PHE A 119 -2.42 -0.20 16.06
C PHE A 119 -2.97 -1.08 17.17
N LEU A 120 -4.29 -1.25 17.17
CA LEU A 120 -5.02 -2.15 18.05
C LEU A 120 -5.81 -3.12 17.17
N ILE A 121 -5.78 -4.42 17.49
CA ILE A 121 -6.72 -5.37 16.88
C ILE A 121 -8.11 -5.06 17.44
N THR A 122 -9.06 -4.81 16.55
CA THR A 122 -10.49 -4.79 16.89
C THR A 122 -11.19 -5.83 16.03
N ILE A 123 -11.68 -6.90 16.63
CA ILE A 123 -12.41 -7.95 15.91
C ILE A 123 -13.83 -7.43 15.63
N LYS A 124 -14.09 -7.05 14.39
CA LYS A 124 -15.42 -6.71 13.89
C LYS A 124 -15.91 -7.86 13.02
N GLY A 125 -16.46 -8.91 13.63
CA GLY A 125 -17.05 -10.06 12.94
C GLY A 125 -18.42 -9.78 12.33
N VAL A 126 -18.63 -8.56 11.81
CA VAL A 126 -19.94 -8.05 11.40
C VAL A 126 -20.29 -8.51 9.98
N ASP A 127 -19.31 -8.46 9.07
CA ASP A 127 -19.50 -8.84 7.67
C ASP A 127 -18.62 -10.04 7.32
N ALA A 128 -19.21 -11.04 6.66
CA ALA A 128 -18.44 -12.18 6.15
C ALA A 128 -17.40 -11.70 5.13
N MET A 129 -16.22 -12.33 5.13
CA MET A 129 -15.22 -12.17 4.07
C MET A 129 -14.94 -13.51 3.43
N ASN A 130 -15.22 -13.62 2.13
CA ASN A 130 -14.87 -14.79 1.37
C ASN A 130 -13.36 -14.80 1.14
N TYR A 131 -12.70 -15.88 1.55
CA TYR A 131 -11.30 -16.13 1.25
C TYR A 131 -11.07 -17.63 1.13
N ARG A 132 -9.98 -18.00 0.46
CA ARG A 132 -9.50 -19.37 0.40
C ARG A 132 -7.98 -19.41 0.49
N ILE A 133 -7.46 -20.50 1.06
CA ILE A 133 -6.02 -20.76 1.12
C ILE A 133 -5.70 -21.85 0.11
N GLU A 134 -4.77 -21.57 -0.79
CA GLU A 134 -4.35 -22.52 -1.82
C GLU A 134 -2.83 -22.60 -1.91
N THR A 135 -2.29 -23.81 -1.93
CA THR A 135 -0.89 -24.05 -2.30
C THR A 135 -0.82 -24.29 -3.80
N LYS A 136 0.03 -23.53 -4.49
CA LYS A 136 0.22 -23.64 -5.93
C LYS A 136 1.68 -23.97 -6.22
N GLU A 137 1.89 -24.87 -7.19
CA GLU A 137 3.20 -25.13 -7.77
C GLU A 137 3.74 -23.88 -8.47
N SER A 138 5.03 -23.89 -8.80
CA SER A 138 5.65 -22.78 -9.53
C SER A 138 4.99 -22.58 -10.90
N PHE A 139 4.80 -21.33 -11.31
CA PHE A 139 4.26 -20.97 -12.62
C PHE A 139 4.96 -19.75 -13.18
N GLU A 140 4.87 -19.55 -14.49
CA GLU A 140 5.46 -18.40 -15.18
C GLU A 140 4.38 -17.38 -15.57
N VAL A 141 4.74 -16.10 -15.49
CA VAL A 141 3.97 -15.01 -16.09
C VAL A 141 4.90 -14.16 -16.95
N PHE A 142 4.33 -13.51 -17.97
CA PHE A 142 5.07 -12.62 -18.85
C PHE A 142 4.27 -11.36 -19.13
N GLY A 143 4.96 -10.24 -19.38
CA GLY A 143 4.29 -8.99 -19.65
C GLY A 143 5.19 -7.77 -19.63
N MET A 144 4.55 -6.62 -19.48
CA MET A 144 5.19 -5.32 -19.47
C MET A 144 5.55 -4.95 -18.04
N GLU A 145 6.85 -4.91 -17.76
CA GLU A 145 7.38 -4.59 -16.44
C GLU A 145 7.71 -3.10 -16.33
N ARG A 146 7.42 -2.53 -15.15
CA ARG A 146 7.91 -1.22 -14.75
C ARG A 146 8.29 -1.21 -13.26
N VAL A 147 9.23 -0.36 -12.91
CA VAL A 147 9.61 -0.11 -11.51
C VAL A 147 9.06 1.25 -11.10
N PHE A 148 8.31 1.27 -10.01
CA PHE A 148 7.65 2.46 -9.49
C PHE A 148 8.30 2.92 -8.19
N ARG A 149 8.21 4.23 -7.89
CA ARG A 149 8.57 4.76 -6.58
C ARG A 149 7.37 4.70 -5.64
N SER A 150 7.63 4.35 -4.39
CA SER A 150 6.59 4.15 -3.37
C SER A 150 5.88 5.44 -2.97
N ASP A 151 6.55 6.58 -3.14
CA ASP A 151 6.03 7.93 -2.88
C ASP A 151 5.18 8.47 -4.05
N GLY A 152 5.03 7.72 -5.14
CA GLY A 152 4.32 8.15 -6.35
C GLY A 152 5.06 9.22 -7.16
N SER A 153 6.34 9.49 -6.86
CA SER A 153 7.17 10.40 -7.64
C SER A 153 7.83 9.70 -8.84
N GLY A 154 8.38 10.50 -9.76
CA GLY A 154 9.03 10.00 -10.98
C GLY A 154 8.21 10.26 -12.24
N ASP A 155 8.72 9.75 -13.36
CA ASP A 155 8.17 10.01 -14.69
C ASP A 155 6.85 9.26 -14.92
N LEU A 156 5.91 9.93 -15.58
CA LEU A 156 4.64 9.34 -15.95
C LEU A 156 4.83 8.14 -16.90
N PRO A 157 4.02 7.08 -16.76
CA PRO A 157 3.12 6.76 -15.65
C PRO A 157 3.94 6.43 -14.40
N ASN A 158 3.62 7.09 -13.29
CA ASN A 158 4.33 6.94 -12.02
C ASN A 158 3.53 6.14 -10.99
N THR A 159 2.34 5.65 -11.37
CA THR A 159 1.55 4.67 -10.61
C THR A 159 1.12 3.48 -11.48
N PRO A 160 0.86 2.31 -10.88
CA PRO A 160 0.28 1.16 -11.59
C PRO A 160 -1.05 1.49 -12.28
N GLU A 161 -1.91 2.31 -11.66
CA GLU A 161 -3.19 2.73 -12.25
C GLU A 161 -2.99 3.51 -13.56
N GLN A 162 -2.10 4.51 -13.55
CA GLN A 162 -1.76 5.25 -14.76
C GLN A 162 -1.11 4.36 -15.81
N PHE A 163 -0.34 3.36 -15.38
CA PHE A 163 0.28 2.39 -16.29
C PHE A 163 -0.78 1.55 -16.98
N TRP A 164 -1.79 1.05 -16.25
CA TRP A 164 -2.96 0.39 -16.85
C TRP A 164 -3.71 1.31 -17.82
N GLN A 165 -4.01 2.54 -17.42
CA GLN A 165 -4.72 3.51 -18.27
C GLN A 165 -3.96 3.77 -19.58
N GLN A 166 -2.65 3.99 -19.50
CA GLN A 166 -1.82 4.19 -20.67
C GLN A 166 -1.76 2.94 -21.56
N SER A 167 -1.56 1.76 -20.96
CA SER A 167 -1.42 0.50 -21.71
C SER A 167 -2.72 0.04 -22.36
N HIS A 168 -3.88 0.43 -21.83
CA HIS A 168 -5.15 0.30 -22.55
C HIS A 168 -5.25 1.34 -23.68
N ALA A 169 -4.93 2.61 -23.41
CA ALA A 169 -5.06 3.68 -24.40
C ALA A 169 -4.19 3.46 -25.65
N ASN A 170 -3.04 2.81 -25.52
CA ASN A 170 -2.10 2.54 -26.62
C ASN A 170 -2.22 1.12 -27.23
N GLY A 171 -3.21 0.33 -26.79
CA GLY A 171 -3.48 -1.03 -27.29
C GLY A 171 -2.51 -2.10 -26.78
N GLU A 172 -1.65 -1.82 -25.80
CA GLU A 172 -0.68 -2.78 -25.29
C GLU A 172 -1.32 -3.92 -24.49
N VAL A 173 -2.37 -3.64 -23.71
CA VAL A 173 -3.11 -4.68 -22.97
C VAL A 173 -3.75 -5.66 -23.93
N GLU A 174 -4.36 -5.17 -25.01
CA GLU A 174 -5.02 -5.98 -26.02
C GLU A 174 -4.00 -6.82 -26.80
N ARG A 175 -2.82 -6.25 -27.10
CA ARG A 175 -1.70 -7.00 -27.68
C ARG A 175 -1.19 -8.09 -26.74
N LEU A 176 -1.06 -7.81 -25.44
CA LEU A 176 -0.65 -8.81 -24.46
C LEU A 176 -1.70 -9.92 -24.34
N ALA A 177 -2.99 -9.58 -24.29
CA ALA A 177 -4.10 -10.53 -24.27
C ALA A 177 -4.12 -11.43 -25.53
N ALA A 178 -3.81 -10.88 -26.70
CA ALA A 178 -3.73 -11.63 -27.96
C ALA A 178 -2.52 -12.60 -27.99
N ASN A 179 -1.42 -12.23 -27.33
CA ASN A 179 -0.22 -13.08 -27.21
C ASN A 179 -0.29 -14.08 -26.04
N ALA A 180 -1.28 -13.92 -25.15
CA ALA A 180 -1.51 -14.85 -24.04
C ALA A 180 -2.13 -16.15 -24.54
N GLY A 181 -1.50 -17.26 -24.18
CA GLY A 181 -2.00 -18.61 -24.44
C GLY A 181 -3.15 -19.00 -23.51
N ASP A 182 -3.27 -20.31 -23.28
CA ASP A 182 -4.32 -20.86 -22.42
C ASP A 182 -4.07 -20.53 -20.95
N LEU A 183 -5.17 -20.28 -20.21
CA LEU A 183 -5.11 -20.07 -18.78
C LEU A 183 -4.70 -21.38 -18.06
N PRO A 184 -3.89 -21.30 -16.99
CA PRO A 184 -3.55 -22.48 -16.21
C PRO A 184 -4.78 -23.19 -15.65
N ARG A 185 -4.72 -24.52 -15.52
CA ARG A 185 -5.85 -25.32 -14.99
C ARG A 185 -6.21 -25.00 -13.54
N PHE A 186 -5.29 -24.39 -12.79
CA PHE A 186 -5.50 -24.00 -11.39
C PHE A 186 -6.23 -22.67 -11.22
N VAL A 187 -6.59 -21.99 -12.31
CA VAL A 187 -7.43 -20.79 -12.30
C VAL A 187 -8.73 -21.01 -13.06
N SER A 188 -9.73 -20.19 -12.76
CA SER A 188 -10.98 -20.18 -13.53
C SER A 188 -10.70 -19.85 -15.00
N GLN A 189 -11.38 -20.55 -15.90
CA GLN A 189 -11.25 -20.32 -17.35
C GLN A 189 -12.09 -19.13 -17.84
N ASP A 190 -12.93 -18.57 -16.97
CA ASP A 190 -13.71 -17.35 -17.20
C ASP A 190 -12.91 -16.06 -16.86
N LEU A 191 -11.63 -16.19 -16.52
CA LEU A 191 -10.79 -15.04 -16.21
C LEU A 191 -10.41 -14.27 -17.48
N TYR A 192 -10.15 -12.98 -17.29
CA TYR A 192 -9.52 -12.18 -18.32
C TYR A 192 -8.07 -12.69 -18.52
N LYS A 193 -7.49 -12.49 -19.70
CA LYS A 193 -6.14 -12.99 -19.98
C LYS A 193 -5.02 -12.17 -19.36
N VAL A 194 -5.31 -10.94 -18.93
CA VAL A 194 -4.32 -9.98 -18.44
C VAL A 194 -4.62 -9.62 -16.98
N HIS A 195 -3.56 -9.53 -16.19
CA HIS A 195 -3.56 -9.44 -14.74
C HIS A 195 -2.47 -8.46 -14.29
N GLY A 196 -2.45 -8.13 -13.00
CA GLY A 196 -1.39 -7.34 -12.39
C GLY A 196 -0.59 -8.18 -11.41
N ILE A 197 0.74 -8.05 -11.40
CA ILE A 197 1.57 -8.64 -10.34
C ILE A 197 2.52 -7.59 -9.76
N CYS A 198 2.65 -7.58 -8.44
CA CYS A 198 3.42 -6.61 -7.68
C CYS A 198 4.47 -7.30 -6.80
N SER A 199 5.61 -6.63 -6.58
CA SER A 199 6.62 -6.98 -5.57
C SER A 199 7.26 -8.37 -5.73
N TYR A 200 7.21 -8.96 -6.92
CA TYR A 200 7.77 -10.28 -7.23
C TYR A 200 9.32 -10.34 -7.26
N LYS A 201 10.00 -9.20 -7.07
CA LYS A 201 11.46 -9.13 -6.94
C LYS A 201 11.89 -7.88 -6.18
N HIS A 202 13.10 -7.88 -5.64
CA HIS A 202 13.69 -6.70 -5.01
C HIS A 202 14.23 -5.71 -6.05
N THR A 203 13.88 -4.43 -5.93
CA THR A 203 14.33 -3.35 -6.86
C THR A 203 15.05 -2.19 -6.17
N GLY A 204 14.89 -2.03 -4.86
CA GLY A 204 15.48 -0.94 -4.08
C GLY A 204 14.69 -0.69 -2.79
N HIS A 205 15.13 0.30 -2.00
CA HIS A 205 14.50 0.62 -0.71
C HIS A 205 13.11 1.28 -0.86
N ASP A 206 12.97 2.21 -1.82
CA ASP A 206 11.73 2.98 -2.01
C ASP A 206 11.07 2.70 -3.36
N THR A 207 11.47 1.62 -4.03
CA THR A 207 10.89 1.21 -5.31
C THR A 207 10.28 -0.17 -5.23
N PHE A 208 9.32 -0.44 -6.11
CA PHE A 208 8.71 -1.74 -6.24
C PHE A 208 8.47 -2.08 -7.72
N PRO A 209 8.65 -3.34 -8.13
CA PRO A 209 8.29 -3.78 -9.47
C PRO A 209 6.79 -4.02 -9.57
N TYR A 210 6.23 -3.69 -10.72
CA TYR A 210 4.87 -4.07 -11.10
C TYR A 210 4.86 -4.47 -12.57
N MET A 211 4.10 -5.51 -12.89
CA MET A 211 3.94 -6.00 -14.24
C MET A 211 2.47 -6.16 -14.58
N ILE A 212 2.08 -5.61 -15.72
CA ILE A 212 0.84 -5.99 -16.40
C ILE A 212 1.17 -7.25 -17.19
N CYS A 213 0.64 -8.38 -16.74
CA CYS A 213 1.11 -9.71 -17.12
C CYS A 213 -0.02 -10.65 -17.56
N ALA A 214 0.34 -11.67 -18.34
CA ALA A 214 -0.48 -12.84 -18.60
C ALA A 214 0.22 -14.10 -18.09
N PHE A 215 -0.55 -15.13 -17.77
CA PHE A 215 0.02 -16.46 -17.50
C PHE A 215 0.71 -17.00 -18.76
N LYS A 216 1.89 -17.60 -18.58
CA LYS A 216 2.64 -18.21 -19.67
C LYS A 216 2.27 -19.69 -19.80
N SER A 217 1.93 -20.11 -21.01
CA SER A 217 1.68 -21.50 -21.37
C SER A 217 2.39 -21.84 -22.69
N GLY A 218 2.32 -23.10 -23.13
CA GLY A 218 2.96 -23.55 -24.38
C GLY A 218 2.44 -22.87 -25.64
N THR A 219 1.26 -22.23 -25.57
CA THR A 219 0.61 -21.49 -26.65
C THR A 219 0.87 -19.97 -26.57
N SER A 220 1.56 -19.49 -25.54
CA SER A 220 1.88 -18.06 -25.37
C SER A 220 3.03 -17.62 -26.27
N ASN A 221 2.97 -16.36 -26.73
CA ASN A 221 4.09 -15.68 -27.40
C ASN A 221 4.68 -14.60 -26.48
N ALA A 222 5.74 -14.93 -25.76
CA ALA A 222 6.39 -14.02 -24.81
C ALA A 222 7.51 -13.15 -25.44
N ASN A 223 7.69 -13.18 -26.76
CA ASN A 223 8.76 -12.44 -27.43
C ASN A 223 8.58 -10.93 -27.24
N GLY A 224 9.63 -10.25 -26.77
CA GLY A 224 9.59 -8.81 -26.48
C GLY A 224 9.00 -8.45 -25.12
N TYR A 225 8.59 -9.43 -24.31
CA TYR A 225 8.09 -9.21 -22.95
C TYR A 225 9.09 -9.69 -21.89
N SER A 226 8.99 -9.13 -20.69
CA SER A 226 9.69 -9.67 -19.53
C SER A 226 8.97 -10.92 -19.03
N THR A 227 9.71 -11.97 -18.66
CA THR A 227 9.15 -13.21 -18.10
C THR A 227 9.70 -13.42 -16.70
N ILE A 228 8.83 -13.82 -15.78
CA ILE A 228 9.20 -14.14 -14.39
C ILE A 228 8.62 -15.49 -13.99
N MET A 229 9.37 -16.20 -13.16
CA MET A 229 8.94 -17.44 -12.52
C MET A 229 8.50 -17.13 -11.10
N ILE A 230 7.26 -17.48 -10.77
CA ILE A 230 6.73 -17.41 -9.42
C ILE A 230 6.96 -18.77 -8.77
N PRO A 231 7.68 -18.84 -7.63
CA PRO A 231 7.97 -20.10 -6.98
C PRO A 231 6.70 -20.75 -6.41
N ALA A 232 6.78 -22.04 -6.13
CA ALA A 232 5.71 -22.74 -5.44
C ALA A 232 5.49 -22.13 -4.04
N GLN A 233 4.28 -21.71 -3.74
CA GLN A 233 3.96 -21.03 -2.49
C GLN A 233 2.48 -21.14 -2.11
N THR A 234 2.18 -20.79 -0.87
CA THR A 234 0.80 -20.73 -0.36
C THR A 234 0.25 -19.33 -0.53
N TRP A 235 -1.00 -19.24 -0.99
CA TRP A 235 -1.70 -17.99 -1.26
C TRP A 235 -2.94 -17.88 -0.39
N ALA A 236 -3.21 -16.70 0.15
CA ALA A 236 -4.59 -16.32 0.49
C ALA A 236 -5.21 -15.57 -0.68
N ILE A 237 -6.36 -16.05 -1.12
CA ILE A 237 -7.08 -15.53 -2.27
C ILE A 237 -8.41 -14.94 -1.79
N PHE A 238 -8.62 -13.65 -2.09
CA PHE A 238 -9.81 -12.88 -1.75
C PHE A 238 -10.55 -12.51 -3.04
N PRO A 239 -11.59 -13.28 -3.41
CA PRO A 239 -12.40 -12.97 -4.59
C PRO A 239 -13.42 -11.87 -4.29
N SER A 240 -13.70 -11.04 -5.30
CA SER A 240 -14.88 -10.20 -5.34
C SER A 240 -16.07 -10.97 -5.93
N GLU A 241 -17.27 -10.53 -5.60
CA GLU A 241 -18.45 -10.84 -6.43
C GLU A 241 -18.29 -10.13 -7.81
N PRO A 242 -19.03 -10.56 -8.84
CA PRO A 242 -19.13 -9.82 -10.10
C PRO A 242 -19.67 -8.41 -9.88
N ILE A 243 -18.97 -7.41 -10.42
CA ILE A 243 -19.22 -5.98 -10.21
C ILE A 243 -19.19 -5.22 -11.53
N ALA A 244 -19.86 -4.08 -11.58
CA ALA A 244 -19.70 -3.12 -12.67
C ALA A 244 -18.33 -2.43 -12.61
N TRP A 245 -17.87 -1.91 -13.75
CA TRP A 245 -16.53 -1.30 -13.87
C TRP A 245 -16.32 -0.10 -12.94
N ASP A 246 -17.34 0.73 -12.75
CA ASP A 246 -17.30 1.90 -11.87
C ASP A 246 -17.07 1.54 -10.40
N ALA A 247 -17.49 0.33 -9.98
CA ALA A 247 -17.26 -0.21 -8.64
C ALA A 247 -15.93 -0.98 -8.51
N PHE A 248 -15.18 -1.20 -9.60
CA PHE A 248 -13.99 -2.05 -9.61
C PHE A 248 -12.90 -1.54 -8.67
N GLY A 249 -12.53 -0.26 -8.80
CA GLY A 249 -11.52 0.37 -7.94
C GLY A 249 -11.89 0.33 -6.45
N GLY A 250 -13.12 0.73 -6.12
CA GLY A 250 -13.60 0.73 -4.73
C GLY A 250 -13.70 -0.67 -4.11
N THR A 251 -14.04 -1.68 -4.91
CA THR A 251 -14.07 -3.07 -4.45
C THR A 251 -12.66 -3.59 -4.17
N MET A 252 -11.72 -3.32 -5.07
CA MET A 252 -10.31 -3.66 -4.87
C MET A 252 -9.74 -3.00 -3.61
N GLU A 253 -9.97 -1.70 -3.40
CA GLU A 253 -9.56 -0.99 -2.18
C GLU A 253 -10.17 -1.61 -0.91
N THR A 254 -11.44 -2.02 -0.98
CA THR A 254 -12.13 -2.68 0.13
C THR A 254 -11.48 -4.01 0.45
N LEU A 255 -11.18 -4.85 -0.54
CA LEU A 255 -10.51 -6.13 -0.32
C LEU A 255 -9.13 -5.96 0.34
N TYR A 256 -8.31 -5.00 -0.11
CA TYR A 256 -7.04 -4.70 0.57
C TYR A 256 -7.23 -4.25 2.01
N ARG A 257 -8.18 -3.34 2.26
CA ARG A 257 -8.48 -2.86 3.62
C ARG A 257 -8.83 -4.03 4.53
N ARG A 258 -9.75 -4.90 4.10
CA ARG A 258 -10.18 -6.03 4.90
C ARG A 258 -9.07 -7.07 5.10
N PHE A 259 -8.25 -7.31 4.08
CA PHE A 259 -7.06 -8.16 4.22
C PHE A 259 -6.11 -7.63 5.31
N TYR A 260 -5.68 -6.38 5.24
CA TYR A 260 -4.69 -5.83 6.17
C TYR A 260 -5.26 -5.50 7.57
N ALA A 261 -6.51 -5.04 7.66
CA ALA A 261 -7.09 -4.56 8.91
C ALA A 261 -7.86 -5.64 9.69
N GLU A 262 -8.42 -6.65 9.00
CA GLU A 262 -9.29 -7.65 9.63
C GLU A 262 -8.63 -9.04 9.63
N TRP A 263 -8.22 -9.52 8.46
CA TRP A 263 -7.84 -10.93 8.29
C TRP A 263 -6.39 -11.22 8.63
N LEU A 264 -5.43 -10.53 8.03
CA LEU A 264 -4.00 -10.80 8.24
C LEU A 264 -3.63 -10.79 9.74
N PRO A 265 -4.07 -9.81 10.56
CA PRO A 265 -3.74 -9.77 11.99
C PRO A 265 -4.30 -10.93 12.82
N THR A 266 -5.38 -11.59 12.36
CA THR A 266 -6.08 -12.65 13.09
C THR A 266 -5.92 -14.04 12.47
N SER A 267 -5.37 -14.11 11.26
CA SER A 267 -5.29 -15.34 10.45
C SER A 267 -4.31 -16.39 10.96
N GLY A 268 -3.31 -15.99 11.74
CA GLY A 268 -2.16 -16.85 12.07
C GLY A 268 -1.20 -17.06 10.91
N TYR A 269 -1.26 -16.21 9.87
CA TYR A 269 -0.33 -16.19 8.74
C TYR A 269 0.51 -14.91 8.74
N GLU A 270 1.68 -14.98 8.11
CA GLU A 270 2.50 -13.82 7.75
C GLU A 270 2.62 -13.77 6.23
N GLN A 271 2.65 -12.56 5.67
CA GLN A 271 2.94 -12.37 4.25
C GLN A 271 4.42 -12.66 3.97
N VAL A 272 4.71 -13.34 2.86
CA VAL A 272 6.05 -13.76 2.45
C VAL A 272 6.40 -13.15 1.11
N ASP A 273 7.62 -12.62 1.00
CA ASP A 273 8.18 -12.01 -0.21
C ASP A 273 7.34 -10.89 -0.83
N GLU A 274 6.26 -10.49 -0.14
CA GLU A 274 5.32 -9.44 -0.50
C GLU A 274 4.69 -9.61 -1.89
N ILE A 275 4.81 -10.80 -2.49
CA ILE A 275 4.27 -11.10 -3.82
C ILE A 275 2.76 -11.02 -3.76
N GLU A 276 2.22 -10.23 -4.67
CA GLU A 276 0.79 -9.96 -4.79
C GLU A 276 0.36 -10.08 -6.24
N LEU A 277 -0.68 -10.87 -6.50
CA LEU A 277 -1.27 -11.04 -7.83
C LEU A 277 -2.73 -10.55 -7.81
N GLN A 278 -3.06 -9.70 -8.78
CA GLN A 278 -4.37 -9.11 -9.03
C GLN A 278 -4.96 -9.82 -10.25
N VAL A 279 -5.77 -10.84 -10.01
CA VAL A 279 -6.33 -11.69 -11.05
C VAL A 279 -7.69 -11.15 -11.47
N CYS A 280 -7.74 -10.54 -12.64
CA CYS A 280 -8.96 -9.95 -13.20
C CYS A 280 -9.78 -10.98 -13.99
N GLY A 281 -11.10 -10.92 -13.83
CA GLY A 281 -12.08 -11.67 -14.62
C GLY A 281 -13.10 -10.74 -15.29
N GLU A 282 -13.66 -11.17 -16.41
CA GLU A 282 -14.78 -10.49 -17.07
C GLU A 282 -15.75 -11.54 -17.60
N ARG A 283 -17.03 -11.37 -17.28
CA ARG A 283 -18.09 -12.25 -17.77
C ARG A 283 -19.36 -11.45 -18.00
N ALA A 284 -19.83 -11.45 -19.24
CA ALA A 284 -21.09 -10.83 -19.66
C ALA A 284 -21.19 -9.34 -19.27
N GLY A 285 -20.08 -8.60 -19.36
CA GLY A 285 -20.00 -7.17 -19.04
C GLY A 285 -19.85 -6.88 -17.53
N LEU A 286 -19.74 -7.90 -16.69
CA LEU A 286 -19.39 -7.75 -15.28
C LEU A 286 -17.95 -8.17 -15.05
N TYR A 287 -17.26 -7.44 -14.18
CA TYR A 287 -15.87 -7.64 -13.84
C TYR A 287 -15.76 -8.36 -12.50
N SER A 288 -14.66 -9.06 -12.28
CA SER A 288 -14.32 -9.63 -10.99
C SER A 288 -12.82 -9.45 -10.75
N ILE A 289 -12.42 -9.43 -9.49
CA ILE A 289 -11.02 -9.41 -9.10
C ILE A 289 -10.78 -10.40 -7.98
N GLU A 290 -9.68 -11.14 -8.07
CA GLU A 290 -9.14 -11.87 -6.95
C GLU A 290 -7.80 -11.26 -6.54
N LEU A 291 -7.67 -10.94 -5.26
CA LEU A 291 -6.39 -10.52 -4.67
C LEU A 291 -5.72 -11.73 -4.05
N TRP A 292 -4.53 -12.05 -4.53
CA TRP A 292 -3.74 -13.18 -4.10
C TRP A 292 -2.52 -12.66 -3.34
N PHE A 293 -2.39 -13.05 -2.07
CA PHE A 293 -1.25 -12.68 -1.22
C PHE A 293 -0.43 -13.91 -0.88
N ALA A 294 0.88 -13.85 -1.10
CA ALA A 294 1.80 -14.91 -0.73
C ALA A 294 1.97 -15.01 0.79
N LEU A 295 1.81 -16.20 1.36
CA LEU A 295 1.78 -16.41 2.82
C LEU A 295 2.65 -17.58 3.29
N ARG A 296 3.03 -17.51 4.58
CA ARG A 296 3.46 -18.65 5.40
C ARG A 296 2.68 -18.68 6.70
N LYS A 297 2.57 -19.87 7.32
CA LYS A 297 2.05 -19.96 8.69
C LYS A 297 2.96 -19.21 9.65
N SER A 298 2.37 -18.40 10.52
CA SER A 298 3.09 -17.74 11.60
C SER A 298 3.49 -18.76 12.65
N ASN A 299 4.73 -18.67 13.13
CA ASN A 299 5.20 -19.46 14.28
C ASN A 299 4.70 -18.90 15.62
N ALA A 300 3.92 -17.81 15.62
CA ALA A 300 3.32 -17.25 16.83
C ALA A 300 2.09 -18.06 17.24
N ARG A 301 2.02 -18.48 18.50
CA ARG A 301 0.83 -19.13 19.07
C ARG A 301 -0.34 -18.17 18.97
N LEU A 302 -1.38 -18.56 18.24
CA LEU A 302 -2.69 -17.92 18.30
C LEU A 302 -3.18 -17.99 19.75
N GLN A 303 -3.26 -16.85 20.45
CA GLN A 303 -4.08 -16.73 21.64
C GLN A 303 -5.48 -16.41 21.15
N LEU A 304 -6.31 -17.45 21.06
CA LEU A 304 -7.76 -17.31 20.88
C LEU A 304 -8.40 -16.85 22.19
#